data_AF-A0AAV4MPU9-F1
#
_entry.id   AF-A0AAV4MPU9-F1
#
_cell.length_a   1.000
_cell.length_b   1.000
_cell.length_c   1.000
_cell.angle_alpha   90.00
_cell.angle_beta   90.00
_cell.angle_gamma   90.00
#
_symmetry.space_group_name_H-M   'P 1'
#
loop_
_entity.id
_entity.type
_entity.pdbx_description
1 polymer ?
#
loop_
_entity_poly.entity_id
_entity_poly.type
_entity_poly.pdbx_seq_one_letter_code
_entity_poly.pdbx_strand_id
1 'polypeptide(L)'
;MFPLQREAIEEMKRRVSKDLPRKVYDEAALYYRFLKARDFDVDAAETMLRNTLQWRKDNNIDKILTDYKRPEALAKYLDKLLLGYDKEGCPYFYVAVGKYDVRGIHMAAKYPDIEKAIVHVVEEGEKLLDKQSKKKKRIETVIRLLKLQQDNYPERMKNFFIINASSLFTLPFSIIKNF
;
A
#
# COMPACT_ATOMS: atom_id res chain seq x y z
N MET A 1 -14.88 7.17 16.91
CA MET A 1 -13.67 6.43 17.32
C MET A 1 -13.83 6.09 18.78
N PHE A 2 -13.76 4.80 19.14
CA PHE A 2 -13.96 4.37 20.52
C PHE A 2 -12.83 4.89 21.42
N PRO A 3 -13.06 5.11 22.73
CA PRO A 3 -12.04 5.61 23.67
C PRO A 3 -10.74 4.78 23.64
N LEU A 4 -10.84 3.45 23.70
CA LEU A 4 -9.71 2.52 23.67
C LEU A 4 -8.82 2.67 22.42
N GLN A 5 -9.45 2.95 21.26
CA GLN A 5 -8.70 3.15 20.02
C GLN A 5 -7.88 4.46 20.08
N ARG A 6 -8.40 5.49 20.76
CA ARG A 6 -7.71 6.79 20.88
C ARG A 6 -6.50 6.68 21.78
N GLU A 7 -6.65 5.96 22.89
CA GLU A 7 -5.54 5.65 23.79
C GLU A 7 -4.44 4.87 23.08
N ALA A 8 -4.80 3.85 22.29
CA ALA A 8 -3.82 3.09 21.51
C ALA A 8 -3.07 3.96 20.47
N ILE A 9 -3.75 4.90 19.81
CA ILE A 9 -3.09 5.84 18.88
C ILE A 9 -2.10 6.74 19.61
N GLU A 10 -2.50 7.36 20.72
CA GLU A 10 -1.62 8.25 21.48
C GLU A 10 -0.44 7.49 22.09
N GLU A 11 -0.67 6.26 22.55
CA GLU A 11 0.36 5.35 23.01
C GLU A 11 1.38 5.07 21.91
N MET A 12 0.91 4.60 20.75
CA MET A 12 1.77 4.28 19.61
C MET A 12 2.58 5.50 19.19
N LYS A 13 1.93 6.66 19.08
CA LYS A 13 2.56 7.94 18.76
C LYS A 13 3.68 8.27 19.75
N ARG A 14 3.45 8.10 21.05
CA ARG A 14 4.47 8.37 22.07
C ARG A 14 5.69 7.46 21.93
N ARG A 15 5.51 6.20 21.53
CA ARG A 15 6.62 5.21 21.41
C ARG A 15 7.50 5.42 20.18
N VAL A 16 6.89 5.73 19.03
CA VAL A 16 7.60 5.74 17.74
C VAL A 16 7.94 7.14 17.23
N SER A 17 7.52 8.18 17.95
CA SER A 17 7.69 9.58 17.52
C SER A 17 9.14 10.11 17.55
N LYS A 18 10.13 9.29 17.88
CA LYS A 18 11.53 9.68 17.71
C LYS A 18 12.16 9.07 16.46
N ASP A 19 11.51 8.05 15.90
CA ASP A 19 12.05 7.21 14.84
C ASP A 19 11.51 7.58 13.45
N LEU A 20 10.46 8.40 13.40
CA LEU A 20 9.81 8.80 12.15
C LEU A 20 10.53 10.00 11.49
N PRO A 21 10.46 10.16 10.15
CA PRO A 21 10.87 11.40 9.49
C PRO A 21 9.87 12.53 9.76
N ARG A 22 10.31 13.78 9.98
CA ARG A 22 9.47 14.94 10.41
C ARG A 22 8.18 15.17 9.59
N LYS A 23 8.17 14.71 8.34
CA LYS A 23 7.05 14.80 7.40
C LYS A 23 5.93 13.77 7.62
N VAL A 24 6.20 12.69 8.35
CA VAL A 24 5.30 11.53 8.55
C VAL A 24 4.46 11.65 9.84
N TYR A 25 4.83 12.59 10.73
CA TYR A 25 4.30 12.72 12.09
C TYR A 25 2.85 13.20 12.21
N ASP A 26 2.34 13.92 11.21
CA ASP A 26 1.06 14.63 11.31
C ASP A 26 -0.16 13.79 10.87
N GLU A 27 0.04 12.52 10.54
CA GLU A 27 -1.05 11.68 10.07
C GLU A 27 -1.51 10.73 11.19
N ALA A 28 -2.54 11.11 11.95
CA ALA A 28 -3.26 10.17 12.84
C ALA A 28 -3.69 8.89 12.08
N ALA A 29 -3.88 9.01 10.75
CA ALA A 29 -4.12 7.89 9.86
C ALA A 29 -2.96 6.89 9.82
N LEU A 30 -1.70 7.30 9.95
CA LEU A 30 -0.56 6.38 10.00
C LEU A 30 -0.69 5.40 11.17
N TYR A 31 -0.71 5.91 12.40
CA TYR A 31 -0.77 5.07 13.61
C TYR A 31 -2.00 4.17 13.59
N TYR A 32 -3.14 4.72 13.19
CA TYR A 32 -4.39 3.98 13.09
C TYR A 32 -4.29 2.78 12.14
N ARG A 33 -3.62 2.92 10.98
CA ARG A 33 -3.46 1.84 9.99
C ARG A 33 -2.65 0.67 10.54
N PHE A 34 -1.53 0.95 11.19
CA PHE A 34 -0.68 -0.09 11.79
C PHE A 34 -1.36 -0.75 13.00
N LEU A 35 -2.00 0.05 13.87
CA LEU A 35 -2.75 -0.49 15.00
C LEU A 35 -3.86 -1.42 14.55
N LYS A 36 -4.69 -0.99 13.59
CA LYS A 36 -5.79 -1.86 13.15
C LYS A 36 -5.31 -3.09 12.40
N ALA A 37 -4.19 -3.03 11.68
CA ALA A 37 -3.60 -4.21 11.04
C ALA A 37 -3.14 -5.29 12.05
N ARG A 38 -3.06 -4.93 13.34
CA ARG A 38 -2.71 -5.82 14.46
C ARG A 38 -3.76 -5.78 15.56
N ASP A 39 -5.04 -5.58 15.21
CA ASP A 39 -6.18 -5.61 16.14
C ASP A 39 -6.03 -4.68 17.36
N PHE A 40 -5.36 -3.55 17.17
CA PHE A 40 -4.98 -2.56 18.19
C PHE A 40 -4.01 -3.07 19.27
N ASP A 41 -3.32 -4.18 19.02
CA ASP A 41 -2.11 -4.57 19.76
C ASP A 41 -0.99 -3.56 19.46
N VAL A 42 -0.65 -2.76 20.47
CA VAL A 42 0.36 -1.70 20.34
C VAL A 42 1.75 -2.26 20.10
N ASP A 43 2.12 -3.37 20.74
CA ASP A 43 3.47 -3.95 20.64
C ASP A 43 3.68 -4.58 19.25
N ALA A 44 2.69 -5.32 18.77
CA ALA A 44 2.71 -5.89 17.43
C ALA A 44 2.67 -4.81 16.35
N ALA A 45 1.85 -3.76 16.52
CA ALA A 45 1.77 -2.64 15.58
C ALA A 45 3.08 -1.82 15.55
N GLU A 46 3.70 -1.59 16.70
CA GLU A 46 5.00 -0.92 16.80
C GLU A 46 6.08 -1.71 16.08
N THR A 47 6.15 -3.02 16.31
CA THR A 47 7.10 -3.92 15.65
C THR A 47 6.94 -3.86 14.13
N MET A 48 5.69 -3.94 13.65
CA MET A 48 5.37 -3.82 12.23
C MET A 48 5.79 -2.47 11.64
N LEU A 49 5.52 -1.36 12.34
CA LEU A 49 5.91 -0.03 11.89
C LEU A 49 7.44 0.11 11.81
N ARG A 50 8.16 -0.31 12.85
CA ARG A 50 9.63 -0.26 12.87
C ARG A 50 10.25 -1.09 11.76
N ASN A 51 9.72 -2.30 11.52
CA ASN A 51 10.16 -3.16 10.42
C ASN A 51 9.91 -2.49 9.06
N THR A 52 8.75 -1.85 8.88
CA THR A 52 8.45 -1.09 7.66
C THR A 52 9.43 0.06 7.46
N LEU A 53 9.73 0.84 8.51
CA LEU A 53 10.68 1.96 8.42
C LEU A 53 12.09 1.48 8.07
N GLN A 54 12.53 0.38 8.68
CA GLN A 54 13.82 -0.22 8.40
C GLN A 54 13.89 -0.74 6.95
N TRP A 55 12.86 -1.45 6.49
CA TRP A 55 12.78 -1.92 5.10
C TRP A 55 12.81 -0.75 4.10
N ARG A 56 12.09 0.35 4.38
CA ARG A 56 12.11 1.56 3.54
C ARG A 56 13.51 2.14 3.42
N LYS A 57 14.25 2.17 4.53
CA LYS A 57 15.64 2.64 4.57
C LYS A 57 16.54 1.72 3.76
N ASP A 58 16.48 0.41 4.01
CA ASP A 58 17.36 -0.59 3.37
C ASP A 58 17.14 -0.67 1.85
N ASN A 59 15.92 -0.39 1.38
CA ASN A 59 15.56 -0.44 -0.03
C ASN A 59 15.53 0.94 -0.72
N ASN A 60 15.91 2.02 -0.01
CA ASN A 60 15.88 3.41 -0.50
C ASN A 60 14.52 3.83 -1.09
N ILE A 61 13.43 3.44 -0.42
CA ILE A 61 12.07 3.64 -0.93
C ILE A 61 11.69 5.12 -0.98
N ASP A 62 12.15 5.92 -0.02
CA ASP A 62 11.83 7.36 0.04
C ASP A 62 12.34 8.16 -1.16
N LYS A 63 13.33 7.62 -1.89
CA LYS A 63 13.87 8.22 -3.12
C LYS A 63 13.56 7.40 -4.37
N ILE A 64 12.71 6.38 -4.29
CA ILE A 64 12.45 5.48 -5.44
C ILE A 64 11.86 6.24 -6.62
N LEU A 65 11.04 7.28 -6.37
CA LEU A 65 10.43 8.09 -7.43
C LEU A 65 11.38 9.08 -8.10
N THR A 66 12.59 9.29 -7.55
CA THR A 66 13.60 10.21 -8.09
C THR A 66 14.81 9.47 -8.63
N ASP A 67 15.26 8.44 -7.91
CA ASP A 67 16.56 7.81 -8.12
C ASP A 67 16.45 6.51 -8.94
N TYR A 68 15.25 5.95 -9.07
CA TYR A 68 15.02 4.70 -9.80
C TYR A 68 14.24 4.93 -11.10
N LYS A 69 14.82 4.45 -12.20
CA LYS A 69 14.15 4.38 -13.50
C LYS A 69 13.69 2.94 -13.73
N ARG A 70 12.38 2.73 -13.91
CA ARG A 70 11.83 1.41 -14.26
C ARG A 70 12.46 0.88 -15.56
N PRO A 71 12.82 -0.41 -15.64
CA PRO A 71 13.27 -1.03 -16.88
C PRO A 71 12.22 -0.88 -17.99
N GLU A 72 12.64 -0.46 -19.19
CA GLU A 72 11.74 -0.30 -20.34
C GLU A 72 11.04 -1.62 -20.71
N ALA A 73 11.72 -2.75 -20.50
CA ALA A 73 11.16 -4.08 -20.69
C ALA A 73 9.93 -4.36 -19.80
N LEU A 74 9.83 -3.68 -18.64
CA LEU A 74 8.69 -3.78 -17.72
C LEU A 74 7.61 -2.71 -17.95
N ALA A 75 7.93 -1.62 -18.66
CA ALA A 75 7.02 -0.50 -18.93
C ALA A 75 5.71 -0.98 -19.59
N LYS A 76 5.82 -1.86 -20.61
CA LYS A 76 4.65 -2.42 -21.31
C LYS A 76 3.66 -3.19 -20.43
N TYR A 77 4.11 -3.70 -19.28
CA TYR A 77 3.27 -4.45 -18.33
C TYR A 77 2.75 -3.57 -17.20
N LEU A 78 3.56 -2.61 -16.74
CA LEU A 78 3.30 -1.85 -15.53
C LEU A 78 2.62 -0.49 -15.78
N ASP A 79 2.87 0.16 -16.91
CA ASP A 79 2.30 1.48 -17.22
C ASP A 79 0.77 1.46 -17.38
N LYS A 80 0.21 0.27 -17.59
CA LYS A 80 -1.24 0.05 -17.71
C LYS A 80 -1.92 -0.29 -16.39
N LEU A 81 -1.15 -0.42 -15.30
CA LEU A 81 -1.72 -0.81 -14.01
C LEU A 81 -2.52 0.32 -13.40
N LEU A 82 -2.04 1.56 -13.46
CA LEU A 82 -2.75 2.70 -12.91
C LEU A 82 -3.63 3.35 -13.98
N LEU A 83 -4.96 3.24 -13.86
CA LEU A 83 -5.89 3.64 -14.93
C LEU A 83 -6.71 4.91 -14.64
N GLY A 84 -6.79 5.37 -13.39
CA GLY A 84 -7.52 6.60 -13.08
C GLY A 84 -8.01 6.66 -11.63
N TYR A 85 -9.10 7.40 -11.43
CA TYR A 85 -9.70 7.63 -10.13
C TYR A 85 -11.14 7.11 -10.07
N ASP A 86 -11.53 6.57 -8.92
CA ASP A 86 -12.92 6.25 -8.64
C ASP A 86 -13.76 7.52 -8.40
N LYS A 87 -15.07 7.35 -8.17
CA LYS A 87 -16.01 8.47 -7.94
C LYS A 87 -15.62 9.32 -6.71
N GLU A 88 -14.93 8.73 -5.73
CA GLU A 88 -14.47 9.43 -4.53
C GLU A 88 -13.11 10.10 -4.73
N GLY A 89 -12.38 9.74 -5.78
CA GLY A 89 -11.06 10.29 -6.10
C GLY A 89 -9.90 9.41 -5.64
N CYS A 90 -10.17 8.16 -5.23
CA CYS A 90 -9.12 7.18 -4.93
C CYS A 90 -8.53 6.66 -6.24
N PRO A 91 -7.20 6.60 -6.40
CA PRO A 91 -6.60 5.95 -7.55
C PRO A 91 -6.96 4.47 -7.53
N TYR A 92 -7.26 3.90 -8.70
CA TYR A 92 -7.46 2.46 -8.83
C TYR A 92 -6.44 1.86 -9.80
N PHE A 93 -6.03 0.64 -9.46
CA PHE A 93 -5.18 -0.18 -10.29
C PHE A 93 -6.01 -1.28 -10.95
N TYR A 94 -5.72 -1.58 -12.21
CA TYR A 94 -6.35 -2.64 -12.98
C TYR A 94 -5.30 -3.62 -13.48
N VAL A 95 -5.49 -4.90 -13.14
CA VAL A 95 -4.62 -5.98 -13.57
C VAL A 95 -5.45 -7.00 -14.34
N ALA A 96 -5.19 -7.13 -15.64
CA ALA A 96 -5.82 -8.16 -16.46
C ALA A 96 -5.11 -9.51 -16.25
N VAL A 97 -5.31 -10.14 -15.09
CA VAL A 97 -4.58 -11.34 -14.65
C VAL A 97 -4.60 -12.46 -15.70
N GLY A 98 -5.75 -12.75 -16.31
CA GLY A 98 -5.87 -13.82 -17.33
C GLY A 98 -5.20 -13.50 -18.68
N LYS A 99 -4.79 -12.25 -18.92
CA LYS A 99 -4.07 -11.81 -20.12
C LYS A 99 -2.64 -11.37 -19.80
N TYR A 100 -2.20 -11.56 -18.56
CA TYR A 100 -0.89 -11.11 -18.11
C TYR A 100 0.18 -12.11 -18.57
N ASP A 101 1.16 -11.63 -19.33
CA ASP A 101 2.23 -12.46 -19.87
C ASP A 101 3.30 -12.74 -18.80
N VAL A 102 2.99 -13.68 -17.89
CA VAL A 102 3.87 -14.04 -16.77
C VAL A 102 5.24 -14.52 -17.27
N ARG A 103 5.27 -15.28 -18.37
CA ARG A 103 6.52 -15.76 -18.97
C ARG A 103 7.34 -14.60 -19.52
N GLY A 104 6.72 -13.70 -20.28
CA GLY A 104 7.39 -12.52 -20.81
C GLY A 104 7.87 -11.55 -19.74
N ILE A 105 7.22 -11.48 -18.57
CA ILE A 105 7.70 -10.69 -17.41
C ILE A 105 8.95 -11.32 -16.80
N HIS A 106 8.93 -12.64 -16.55
CA HIS A 106 10.08 -13.35 -16.00
C HIS A 106 11.29 -13.34 -16.95
N MET A 107 11.05 -13.33 -18.27
CA MET A 107 12.12 -13.18 -19.26
C MET A 107 12.62 -11.74 -19.37
N ALA A 108 11.77 -10.74 -19.06
CA ALA A 108 12.12 -9.33 -19.18
C ALA A 108 12.97 -8.81 -18.03
N ALA A 109 12.82 -9.35 -16.81
CA ALA A 109 13.56 -8.90 -15.64
C ALA A 109 13.64 -9.98 -14.56
N LYS A 110 14.64 -9.87 -13.67
CA LYS A 110 14.74 -10.74 -12.50
C LYS A 110 13.69 -10.37 -11.46
N TYR A 111 13.35 -11.31 -10.59
CA TYR A 111 12.33 -11.13 -9.57
C TYR A 111 12.54 -9.88 -8.68
N PRO A 112 13.75 -9.57 -8.17
CA PRO A 112 13.96 -8.33 -7.39
C PRO A 112 13.71 -7.04 -8.18
N ASP A 113 13.99 -7.05 -9.49
CA ASP A 113 13.75 -5.90 -10.36
C ASP A 113 12.26 -5.70 -10.62
N ILE A 114 11.50 -6.81 -10.72
CA ILE A 114 10.05 -6.80 -10.84
C ILE A 114 9.42 -6.27 -9.55
N GLU A 115 9.85 -6.76 -8.39
CA GLU A 115 9.37 -6.28 -7.09
C GLU A 115 9.62 -4.77 -6.91
N LYS A 116 10.85 -4.31 -7.19
CA LYS A 116 11.20 -2.90 -7.12
C LYS A 116 10.37 -2.04 -8.09
N ALA A 117 10.09 -2.56 -9.28
CA ALA A 117 9.23 -1.89 -10.25
C ALA A 117 7.77 -1.80 -9.79
N ILE A 118 7.25 -2.82 -9.11
CA ILE A 118 5.91 -2.79 -8.50
C ILE A 118 5.87 -1.78 -7.36
N VAL A 119 6.88 -1.77 -6.48
CA VAL A 119 6.98 -0.79 -5.38
C VAL A 119 7.00 0.64 -5.92
N HIS A 120 7.70 0.90 -7.03
CA HIS A 120 7.66 2.20 -7.69
C HIS A 120 6.24 2.59 -8.13
N VAL A 121 5.49 1.67 -8.75
CA VAL A 121 4.09 1.93 -9.17
C VAL A 121 3.18 2.23 -7.97
N VAL A 122 3.38 1.52 -6.85
CA VAL A 122 2.65 1.78 -5.60
C VAL A 122 2.94 3.19 -5.08
N GLU A 123 4.22 3.59 -5.00
CA GLU A 123 4.62 4.93 -4.56
C GLU A 123 4.11 6.04 -5.51
N GLU A 124 4.02 5.78 -6.82
CA GLU A 124 3.37 6.70 -7.77
C GLU A 124 1.88 6.88 -7.46
N GLY A 125 1.16 5.80 -7.18
CA GLY A 125 -0.25 5.85 -6.79
C GLY A 125 -0.49 6.66 -5.52
N GLU A 126 0.39 6.50 -4.52
CA GLU A 126 0.32 7.24 -3.26
C GLU A 126 0.55 8.74 -3.44
N LYS A 127 1.52 9.11 -4.28
CA LYS A 127 1.75 10.52 -4.64
C LYS A 127 0.55 11.12 -5.36
N LEU A 128 -0.18 10.34 -6.16
CA LEU A 128 -1.40 10.80 -6.81
C LEU A 128 -2.57 10.93 -5.84
N LEU A 129 -2.71 10.00 -4.90
CA LEU A 129 -3.70 10.10 -3.82
C LEU A 129 -3.49 11.37 -2.98
N ASP A 130 -2.24 11.67 -2.59
CA ASP A 130 -1.88 12.89 -1.85
C ASP A 130 -2.19 14.17 -2.66
N LYS A 131 -1.90 14.17 -3.97
CA LYS A 131 -2.26 15.30 -4.84
C LYS A 131 -3.78 15.49 -4.96
N GLN A 132 -4.54 14.41 -5.04
CA GLN A 132 -6.00 14.48 -5.18
C GLN A 132 -6.69 14.86 -3.87
N SER A 133 -6.20 14.37 -2.74
CA SER A 133 -6.74 14.73 -1.42
C SER A 133 -6.60 16.22 -1.12
N LYS A 134 -5.49 16.84 -1.55
CA LYS A 134 -5.27 18.28 -1.44
C LYS A 134 -6.18 19.11 -2.36
N LYS A 135 -6.56 18.58 -3.53
CA LYS A 135 -7.42 19.28 -4.51
C LYS A 135 -8.90 19.29 -4.10
N LYS A 136 -9.41 18.17 -3.60
CA LYS A 136 -10.78 18.10 -3.07
C LYS A 136 -10.73 18.50 -1.60
N LYS A 137 -10.99 19.78 -1.28
CA LYS A 137 -11.07 20.36 0.10
C LYS A 137 -12.12 19.69 1.05
N ARG A 138 -12.49 18.42 0.82
CA ARG A 138 -13.62 17.68 1.43
C ARG A 138 -13.40 16.16 1.53
N ILE A 139 -12.17 15.63 1.52
CA ILE A 139 -11.92 14.21 1.94
C ILE A 139 -11.86 14.11 3.47
N GLU A 140 -12.72 14.85 4.16
CA GLU A 140 -12.55 15.20 5.58
C GLU A 140 -13.21 14.18 6.54
N THR A 141 -13.93 13.16 6.05
CA THR A 141 -14.73 12.26 6.91
C THR A 141 -14.60 10.75 6.66
N VAL A 142 -14.12 10.24 5.52
CA VAL A 142 -14.32 8.80 5.14
C VAL A 142 -13.05 8.02 4.72
N ILE A 143 -11.88 8.65 4.59
CA ILE A 143 -10.60 7.90 4.74
C ILE A 143 -10.42 7.45 6.22
N ARG A 144 -11.23 8.01 7.14
CA ARG A 144 -11.56 7.40 8.44
C ARG A 144 -12.15 6.00 8.22
N LEU A 145 -11.59 5.01 8.93
CA LEU A 145 -11.94 3.59 8.91
C LEU A 145 -11.33 2.81 7.73
N LEU A 146 -10.00 2.86 7.62
CA LEU A 146 -9.13 1.67 7.51
C LEU A 146 -9.58 0.57 6.56
N LYS A 147 -8.84 0.35 5.46
CA LYS A 147 -9.04 -0.86 4.65
C LYS A 147 -7.71 -1.48 4.19
N LEU A 148 -7.54 -2.75 4.59
CA LEU A 148 -6.39 -3.68 4.84
C LEU A 148 -5.51 -4.00 3.60
N GLN A 149 -4.18 -4.24 3.65
CA GLN A 149 -3.35 -5.38 4.15
C GLN A 149 -1.86 -5.08 3.73
N GLN A 150 -0.76 -5.80 4.08
CA GLN A 150 -0.54 -6.79 5.14
C GLN A 150 0.83 -6.64 5.86
N ASP A 151 1.92 -6.20 5.20
CA ASP A 151 3.22 -6.05 5.90
C ASP A 151 3.90 -4.67 5.79
N ASN A 152 3.99 -4.07 4.59
CA ASN A 152 4.73 -2.80 4.37
C ASN A 152 3.85 -1.60 3.98
N TYR A 153 2.61 -1.85 3.54
CA TYR A 153 1.62 -0.83 3.17
C TYR A 153 0.27 -1.10 3.86
N PRO A 154 0.24 -1.22 5.20
CA PRO A 154 -0.97 -1.59 5.90
C PRO A 154 -2.10 -0.61 5.58
N GLU A 155 -3.26 -1.18 5.28
CA GLU A 155 -4.52 -0.47 5.08
C GLU A 155 -4.53 0.59 3.96
N ARG A 156 -3.85 0.34 2.82
CA ARG A 156 -3.88 1.24 1.65
C ARG A 156 -4.86 0.82 0.54
N MET A 157 -5.27 -0.45 0.49
CA MET A 157 -6.19 -0.95 -0.54
C MET A 157 -7.67 -0.74 -0.13
N LYS A 158 -8.39 0.10 -0.87
CA LYS A 158 -9.80 0.42 -0.57
C LYS A 158 -10.76 -0.72 -0.90
N ASN A 159 -10.67 -1.29 -2.11
CA ASN A 159 -11.48 -2.41 -2.59
C ASN A 159 -10.64 -3.26 -3.55
N PHE A 160 -10.83 -4.57 -3.53
CA PHE A 160 -10.28 -5.50 -4.52
C PHE A 160 -11.43 -6.17 -5.26
N PHE A 161 -11.49 -5.98 -6.58
CA PHE A 161 -12.53 -6.57 -7.42
C PHE A 161 -11.91 -7.61 -8.35
N ILE A 162 -12.48 -8.80 -8.36
CA ILE A 162 -12.16 -9.83 -9.35
C ILE A 162 -13.33 -9.91 -10.30
N ILE A 163 -13.12 -9.42 -11.51
CA ILE A 163 -14.11 -9.46 -12.58
C ILE A 163 -13.75 -10.57 -13.55
N ASN A 164 -14.76 -11.27 -14.08
CA ASN A 164 -14.59 -12.42 -14.99
C ASN A 164 -13.77 -13.57 -14.38
N ALA A 165 -13.99 -13.86 -13.09
CA ALA A 165 -13.43 -15.05 -12.44
C ALA A 165 -13.98 -16.32 -13.11
N SER A 166 -13.11 -17.22 -13.56
CA SER A 166 -13.55 -18.52 -14.08
C SER A 166 -14.10 -19.38 -12.94
N SER A 167 -14.88 -20.41 -13.27
CA SER A 167 -15.37 -21.40 -12.29
C SER A 167 -14.25 -22.19 -11.60
N LEU A 168 -12.99 -22.05 -12.03
CA LEU A 168 -11.82 -22.59 -11.33
C LEU A 168 -11.34 -21.69 -10.19
N PHE A 169 -11.73 -20.40 -10.20
CA PHE A 169 -11.40 -19.43 -9.14
C PHE A 169 -12.21 -19.65 -7.85
N THR A 170 -13.27 -20.48 -7.91
CA THR A 170 -14.06 -20.89 -6.74
C THR A 170 -13.47 -22.10 -6.00
N LEU A 171 -12.38 -22.71 -6.52
CA LEU A 171 -11.55 -23.66 -5.78
C LEU A 171 -10.58 -22.90 -4.87
N PRO A 172 -10.38 -23.36 -3.63
CA PRO A 172 -10.64 -22.52 -2.48
C PRO A 172 -9.56 -21.48 -2.20
N PHE A 173 -10.05 -20.30 -1.82
CA PHE A 173 -9.37 -19.19 -1.14
C PHE A 173 -8.49 -19.61 0.06
N SER A 174 -8.54 -20.87 0.50
CA SER A 174 -7.72 -21.46 1.56
C SER A 174 -6.24 -21.61 1.22
N ILE A 175 -5.86 -21.62 -0.07
CA ILE A 175 -4.45 -21.68 -0.48
C ILE A 175 -3.79 -20.30 -0.38
N ILE A 176 -4.55 -19.22 -0.61
CA ILE A 176 -4.04 -17.84 -0.61
C ILE A 176 -4.01 -17.25 0.81
N LYS A 177 -4.84 -17.75 1.74
CA LYS A 177 -4.98 -17.20 3.10
C LYS A 177 -3.80 -17.50 4.05
N ASN A 178 -2.89 -18.40 3.66
CA ASN A 178 -1.74 -18.82 4.47
C ASN A 178 -0.43 -18.10 4.10
N PHE A 179 -0.50 -17.07 3.26
CA PHE A 179 0.57 -16.14 2.96
C PHE A 179 0.25 -14.77 3.54
#